data_AF-A0A7G8GSW5-F1
#
_entry.id   AF-A0A7G8GSW5-F1
#
_cell.length_a   1.000
_cell.length_b   1.000
_cell.length_c   1.000
_cell.angle_alpha   90.00
_cell.angle_beta   90.00
_cell.angle_gamma   90.00
#
_symmetry.space_group_name_H-M   'P 1'
#
loop_
_entity.id
_entity.type
_entity.pdbx_description
1 polymer ?
#
loop_
_entity_poly.entity_id
_entity_poly.type
_entity_poly.pdbx_seq_one_letter_code
_entity_poly.pdbx_strand_id
1 'polypeptide(L)' 'MLVVVPLQGHANPTAETEEMDFLDLVDGEGNVLIQARGVDAVNAEARAQGLAFPALGYWSVEVHCFVKPAPGDCNGVFKR' A
#
# COMPACT_ATOMS: atom_id res chain seq x y z
N MET A 1 3.97 -29.07 -12.62
CA MET A 1 3.06 -27.96 -12.22
C MET A 1 3.96 -26.78 -11.92
N LEU A 2 3.99 -25.78 -12.80
CA LEU A 2 4.76 -24.55 -12.57
C LEU A 2 4.01 -23.76 -11.50
N VAL A 3 4.51 -23.79 -10.27
CA VAL A 3 4.02 -22.92 -9.21
C VAL A 3 4.59 -21.54 -9.50
N VAL A 4 3.77 -20.67 -10.08
CA VAL A 4 4.07 -19.25 -10.19
C VAL A 4 3.83 -18.68 -8.79
N VAL A 5 4.89 -18.58 -7.99
CA VAL A 5 4.82 -17.86 -6.72
C VAL A 5 4.75 -16.38 -7.11
N PRO A 6 3.68 -15.63 -6.75
CA PRO A 6 3.70 -14.21 -6.96
C PRO A 6 4.86 -13.68 -6.12
N LEU A 7 5.84 -13.09 -6.80
CA LEU A 7 6.88 -12.32 -6.13
C LEU A 7 6.10 -11.27 -5.33
N GLN A 8 6.02 -11.44 -4.01
CA GLN A 8 5.41 -10.46 -3.13
C GLN A 8 6.29 -9.22 -3.21
N GLY A 9 6.04 -8.41 -4.23
CA GLY A 9 6.76 -7.20 -4.52
C GLY A 9 6.50 -6.26 -3.37
N HIS A 10 7.53 -6.01 -2.57
CA HIS A 10 7.48 -4.92 -1.61
C HIS A 10 7.19 -3.62 -2.38
N ALA A 11 6.34 -2.75 -1.83
CA ALA A 11 6.09 -1.45 -2.42
C ALA A 11 7.41 -0.71 -2.63
N ASN A 12 7.57 -0.05 -3.78
CA ASN A 12 8.63 0.93 -3.94
C ASN A 12 8.37 2.05 -2.91
N PRO A 13 9.32 2.36 -2.01
CA PRO A 13 9.08 3.29 -0.90
C PRO A 13 8.89 4.75 -1.33
N THR A 14 9.03 5.06 -2.62
CA THR A 14 8.87 6.42 -3.17
C THR A 14 7.95 6.50 -4.37
N ALA A 15 7.28 5.40 -4.74
CA ALA A 15 6.38 5.37 -5.90
C ALA A 15 5.12 4.59 -5.57
N GLU A 16 4.01 5.01 -6.18
CA GLU A 16 2.76 4.30 -6.08
C GLU A 16 2.78 3.06 -6.96
N THR A 17 2.04 2.05 -6.53
CA THR A 17 1.73 0.84 -7.28
C THR A 17 0.74 1.21 -8.39
N GLU A 18 0.84 0.61 -9.57
CA GLU A 18 -0.16 0.79 -10.63
C GLU A 18 -1.54 0.32 -10.14
N GLU A 19 -2.62 0.95 -10.63
CA GLU A 19 -3.98 0.70 -10.09
C GLU A 19 -4.37 -0.78 -10.12
N MET A 20 -4.17 -1.47 -11.24
CA MET A 20 -4.54 -2.88 -11.38
C MET A 20 -3.75 -3.78 -10.42
N ASP A 21 -2.44 -3.56 -10.29
CA ASP A 21 -1.60 -4.30 -9.35
C ASP A 21 -2.00 -3.99 -7.90
N PHE A 22 -2.41 -2.75 -7.61
CA PHE A 22 -2.89 -2.37 -6.28
C PHE A 22 -4.23 -3.04 -5.94
N LEU A 23 -5.16 -3.14 -6.89
CA LEU A 23 -6.42 -3.85 -6.69
C LEU A 23 -6.21 -5.34 -6.41
N ASP A 24 -5.26 -5.98 -7.11
CA ASP A 24 -4.87 -7.36 -6.81
C ASP A 24 -4.32 -7.52 -5.37
N LEU A 25 -3.63 -6.51 -4.85
CA LEU A 25 -3.19 -6.48 -3.45
C LEU A 25 -4.37 -6.32 -2.48
N VAL A 26 -5.37 -5.49 -2.80
CA VAL A 26 -6.56 -5.32 -1.95
C VAL A 26 -7.32 -6.64 -1.83
N ASP A 27 -7.44 -7.39 -2.91
CA ASP A 27 -8.13 -8.69 -2.96
C ASP A 27 -7.31 -9.84 -2.35
N GLY A 28 -6.03 -9.60 -2.04
CA GLY A 28 -5.13 -10.61 -1.48
C GLY A 28 -5.54 -11.08 -0.07
N GLU A 29 -5.62 -12.39 0.14
CA GLU A 29 -5.99 -12.95 1.44
C GLU A 29 -5.03 -12.53 2.57
N GLY A 30 -5.62 -12.10 3.69
CA GLY A 30 -4.89 -11.64 4.88
C GLY A 30 -4.24 -10.26 4.72
N ASN A 31 -4.53 -9.53 3.64
CA ASN A 31 -4.11 -8.16 3.46
C ASN A 31 -5.07 -7.19 4.18
N VAL A 32 -4.52 -6.06 4.60
CA VAL A 32 -5.24 -4.99 5.29
C VAL A 32 -5.06 -3.70 4.51
N LEU A 33 -6.19 -3.10 4.11
CA LEU A 33 -6.24 -1.79 3.46
C LEU A 33 -6.37 -0.69 4.51
N ILE A 34 -5.46 0.28 4.45
CA ILE A 34 -5.47 1.49 5.28
C ILE A 34 -5.60 2.70 4.36
N GLN A 35 -6.50 3.62 4.70
CA GLN A 35 -6.65 4.90 4.01
C GLN A 35 -6.44 6.05 4.99
N ALA A 36 -5.57 6.99 4.63
CA ALA A 36 -5.33 8.21 5.41
C ALA A 36 -4.70 9.31 4.53
N ARG A 37 -4.62 10.54 5.05
CA ARG A 37 -4.09 11.69 4.29
C ARG A 37 -2.57 11.64 4.13
N GLY A 38 -2.11 11.16 2.97
CA GLY A 38 -0.70 10.97 2.63
C GLY A 38 -0.04 9.74 3.25
N VAL A 39 1.10 9.33 2.68
CA VAL A 39 1.81 8.09 3.04
C VAL A 39 2.27 8.07 4.50
N ASP A 40 2.63 9.21 5.07
CA ASP A 40 3.09 9.32 6.46
C ASP A 40 1.96 8.95 7.43
N ALA A 41 0.73 9.38 7.15
CA ALA A 41 -0.44 9.06 7.98
C ALA A 41 -0.86 7.60 7.83
N VAL A 42 -0.86 7.07 6.59
CA VAL A 42 -1.12 5.64 6.33
C VAL A 42 -0.15 4.75 7.11
N ASN A 43 1.14 5.10 7.08
CA ASN A 43 2.17 4.36 7.80
C ASN A 43 2.10 4.54 9.32
N ALA A 44 1.62 5.68 9.81
CA ALA A 44 1.37 5.84 11.24
C ALA A 44 0.24 4.93 11.72
N GLU A 45 -0.86 4.86 10.97
CA GLU A 45 -2.01 4.01 11.28
C GLU A 45 -1.65 2.52 11.20
N ALA A 46 -0.93 2.10 10.15
CA ALA A 46 -0.47 0.72 10.02
C ALA A 46 0.42 0.28 11.21
N ARG A 47 1.31 1.16 11.69
CA ARG A 47 2.12 0.91 12.90
C ARG A 47 1.26 0.82 14.15
N ALA A 48 0.26 1.68 14.31
CA ALA A 48 -0.65 1.65 15.45
C ALA A 48 -1.45 0.34 15.52
N GLN A 49 -1.73 -0.26 14.36
CA GLN A 49 -2.39 -1.56 14.24
C GLN A 49 -1.43 -2.77 14.30
N GLY A 50 -0.11 -2.53 14.37
CA GLY A 50 0.89 -3.60 14.42
C GLY A 50 1.09 -4.35 13.10
N LEU A 51 0.73 -3.76 11.97
CA LEU A 51 0.84 -4.37 10.64
C LEU A 51 2.30 -4.48 10.19
N ALA A 52 2.57 -5.45 9.32
CA ALA A 52 3.91 -5.73 8.82
C ALA A 52 4.37 -4.68 7.80
N PHE A 53 5.65 -4.29 7.91
CA PHE A 53 6.33 -3.39 6.98
C PHE A 53 7.38 -4.13 6.14
N PRO A 54 7.69 -3.67 4.91
CA PRO A 54 7.05 -2.53 4.22
C PRO A 54 5.61 -2.84 3.77
N ALA A 55 4.86 -1.81 3.40
CA ALA A 55 3.60 -2.00 2.69
C ALA A 55 3.83 -2.85 1.43
N LEU A 56 2.81 -3.61 1.03
CA LEU A 56 2.77 -4.32 -0.25
C LEU A 56 2.57 -3.34 -1.42
N GLY A 57 1.80 -2.27 -1.20
CA GLY A 57 1.56 -1.24 -2.21
C GLY A 57 1.01 0.04 -1.61
N TYR A 58 1.20 1.15 -2.32
CA TYR A 58 0.52 2.42 -2.05
C TYR A 58 -0.17 2.90 -3.31
N TRP A 59 -1.34 3.52 -3.18
CA TRP A 59 -2.06 4.05 -4.32
C TRP A 59 -3.01 5.18 -3.93
N SER A 60 -3.15 6.13 -4.84
CA SER A 60 -4.10 7.23 -4.81
C SER A 60 -4.57 7.55 -6.23
N VAL A 61 -5.78 8.08 -6.34
CA VAL A 61 -6.38 8.45 -7.64
C VAL A 61 -5.53 9.51 -8.38
N GLU A 62 -4.91 10.43 -7.64
CA GLU A 62 -4.19 11.59 -8.19
C GLU A 62 -2.66 11.43 -8.16
N VAL A 63 -2.14 10.25 -7.82
CA VAL A 63 -0.69 9.95 -7.74
C VAL A 63 0.05 10.90 -6.76
N HIS A 64 -0.49 11.04 -5.55
CA HIS A 64 -0.03 12.00 -4.55
C HIS A 64 0.36 11.44 -3.18
N CYS A 65 0.40 10.13 -2.99
CA CYS A 65 0.73 9.50 -1.71
C CYS A 65 2.04 10.05 -1.11
N PHE A 66 3.04 10.28 -1.96
CA PHE A 66 4.38 10.73 -1.58
C PHE A 66 4.61 12.25 -1.72
N VAL A 67 3.58 13.01 -2.12
CA VAL A 67 3.67 14.48 -2.28
C VAL A 67 3.57 15.17 -0.91
N LYS A 68 4.39 16.21 -0.71
CA LYS A 68 4.43 17.01 0.53
C LYS A 68 4.15 18.49 0.23
N PRO A 69 3.20 19.15 0.93
CA PRO A 69 2.28 18.58 1.92
C PRO A 69 1.26 17.61 1.26
N ALA A 70 0.73 16.66 2.03
CA ALA A 70 -0.22 15.67 1.52
C ALA A 70 -1.51 16.33 1.00
N PRO A 71 -1.76 16.32 -0.32
CA PRO A 71 -2.88 17.06 -0.89
C PRO A 71 -4.20 16.32 -0.69
N GLY A 72 -4.19 14.98 -0.57
CA GLY A 72 -5.39 14.18 -0.33
C GLY A 72 -5.11 12.80 0.26
N ASP A 73 -6.05 11.89 0.04
CA ASP A 73 -6.03 10.54 0.61
C ASP A 73 -5.07 9.62 -0.13
N CYS A 74 -4.35 8.81 0.64
CA CYS A 74 -3.48 7.75 0.19
C CYS A 74 -4.00 6.43 0.75
N ASN A 75 -3.88 5.37 -0.04
CA ASN A 75 -4.17 4.01 0.38
C ASN A 75 -2.87 3.22 0.50
N GLY A 76 -2.76 2.38 1.53
CA GLY A 76 -1.68 1.43 1.68
C GLY A 76 -2.23 0.04 1.98
N VAL A 77 -1.65 -0.97 1.36
CA VAL A 77 -1.97 -2.38 1.66
C VAL A 77 -0.82 -3.00 2.44
N PHE A 78 -1.14 -3.65 3.56
CA PHE A 78 -0.17 -4.28 4.45
C PHE A 78 -0.55 -5.73 4.71
N LYS A 79 0.43 -6.55 5.13
CA LYS A 79 0.12 -7.82 5.78
C LYS A 79 -0.21 -7.57 7.25
N ARG A 80 -1.15 -8.35 7.77
CA ARG A 80 -1.43 -8.40 9.21
C ARG A 80 -0.25 -8.98 9.98
#